data_AF-A0A8J5QWM0-F1
#
_entry.id   AF-A0A8J5QWM0-F1
#
_cell.length_a   1.000
_cell.length_b   1.000
_cell.length_c   1.000
_cell.angle_alpha   90.00
_cell.angle_beta   90.00
_cell.angle_gamma   90.00
#
_symmetry.space_group_name_H-M   'P 1'
#
loop_
_entity.id
_entity.type
_entity.pdbx_description
1 polymer ?
#
loop_
_entity_poly.entity_id
_entity_poly.type
_entity_poly.pdbx_seq_one_letter_code
_entity_poly.pdbx_strand_id
1 'polypeptide(L)'
;MTSKEMTFDDRDTYKLIHAIIRWLSEFPKSVISTDCTPEQFLQPIKLYQLLRFLLYEEDFNNINHNEMQLDKLFNEGGETSQFQRVLSNQFDAQIEILRKVLDTHFSTRIDICSDYNRQLAEIVDFKKLILFHDKFEVKRFCQQLVKIGTYTSKLSTFGLTSLEFLIDEDQNLINKIRDQQRTNDSEECPFLPIDKALPFTANSKSLVIDSSKFDSSRSVEEEGYYIQEDEIEAIHWENAVFEKVIYDIAREMNIRPYQNH
;
A
#
# COMPACT_ATOMS: atom_id res chain seq x y z
N MET A 1 10.43 -25.45 32.36
CA MET A 1 9.69 -25.51 31.09
C MET A 1 8.23 -25.26 31.40
N THR A 2 7.84 -24.00 31.46
CA THR A 2 6.45 -23.58 31.67
C THR A 2 5.98 -23.00 30.35
N SER A 3 5.10 -23.73 29.67
CA SER A 3 4.34 -23.21 28.54
C SER A 3 3.63 -21.95 29.00
N LYS A 4 4.10 -20.79 28.50
CA LYS A 4 3.48 -19.50 28.75
C LYS A 4 2.11 -19.54 28.07
N GLU A 5 1.04 -19.45 28.85
CA GLU A 5 -0.31 -19.30 28.33
C GLU A 5 -0.33 -18.08 27.39
N MET A 6 -0.65 -18.33 26.10
CA MET A 6 -0.90 -17.28 25.12
C MET A 6 -2.09 -16.47 25.62
N THR A 7 -1.87 -15.18 25.88
CA THR A 7 -2.96 -14.30 26.30
C THR A 7 -3.95 -14.12 25.14
N PHE A 8 -5.21 -13.78 25.44
CA PHE A 8 -6.27 -13.63 24.44
C PHE A 8 -5.90 -12.66 23.31
N ASP A 9 -5.06 -11.66 23.60
CA ASP A 9 -4.56 -10.65 22.65
C ASP A 9 -3.41 -11.17 21.74
N ASP A 10 -2.64 -12.17 22.19
CA ASP A 10 -1.55 -12.76 21.39
C ASP A 10 -2.09 -13.63 20.25
N ARG A 11 -3.30 -14.18 20.41
CA ARG A 11 -3.98 -14.99 19.39
C ARG A 11 -4.36 -14.17 18.17
N ASP A 12 -4.80 -12.94 18.35
CA ASP A 12 -5.25 -12.09 17.25
C ASP A 12 -4.09 -11.63 16.37
N THR A 13 -2.95 -11.25 16.98
CA THR A 13 -1.73 -10.94 16.22
C THR A 13 -1.22 -12.16 15.45
N TYR A 14 -1.29 -13.36 16.06
CA TYR A 14 -0.89 -14.59 15.40
C TYR A 14 -1.80 -14.95 14.21
N LYS A 15 -3.11 -14.74 14.34
CA LYS A 15 -4.05 -14.91 13.23
C LYS A 15 -3.77 -13.91 12.11
N LEU A 16 -3.50 -12.65 12.45
CA LEU A 16 -3.19 -11.61 11.48
C LEU A 16 -1.94 -11.95 10.66
N ILE A 17 -0.83 -12.34 11.29
CA ILE A 17 0.38 -12.70 10.55
C ILE A 17 0.15 -13.88 9.60
N HIS A 18 -0.65 -14.88 10.01
CA HIS A 18 -1.03 -15.99 9.12
C HIS A 18 -1.88 -15.53 7.94
N ALA A 19 -2.86 -14.65 8.17
CA ALA A 19 -3.66 -14.06 7.10
C ALA A 19 -2.77 -13.30 6.10
N ILE A 20 -1.80 -12.52 6.59
CA ILE A 20 -0.83 -11.80 5.75
C ILE A 20 0.08 -12.76 4.97
N ILE A 21 0.57 -13.84 5.59
CA ILE A 21 1.40 -14.84 4.91
C ILE A 21 0.62 -15.48 3.75
N ARG A 22 -0.62 -15.91 4.00
CA ARG A 22 -1.48 -16.52 2.97
C ARG A 22 -1.78 -15.53 1.85
N TRP A 23 -2.16 -14.31 2.20
CA TRP A 23 -2.41 -13.25 1.23
C TRP A 23 -1.20 -12.98 0.34
N LEU A 24 -0.02 -12.79 0.94
CA LEU A 24 1.21 -12.56 0.18
C LEU A 24 1.62 -13.78 -0.65
N SER A 25 1.27 -14.99 -0.24
CA SER A 25 1.59 -16.21 -1.00
C SER A 25 0.78 -16.37 -2.28
N GLU A 26 -0.37 -15.71 -2.38
CA GLU A 26 -1.18 -15.67 -3.62
C GLU A 26 -0.57 -14.78 -4.70
N PHE A 27 0.46 -13.99 -4.37
CA PHE A 27 1.08 -13.08 -5.34
C PHE A 27 1.87 -13.89 -6.38
N PRO A 28 1.86 -13.47 -7.66
CA PRO A 28 2.60 -14.18 -8.69
C PRO A 28 4.11 -14.16 -8.38
N LYS A 29 4.71 -15.34 -8.34
CA LYS A 29 6.14 -15.54 -7.97
C LYS A 29 6.47 -15.04 -6.56
N SER A 30 5.53 -15.14 -5.63
CA SER A 30 5.76 -14.75 -4.24
C SER A 30 7.00 -15.41 -3.65
N VAL A 31 7.74 -14.64 -2.87
CA VAL A 31 8.89 -15.11 -2.06
C VAL A 31 8.44 -15.76 -0.74
N ILE A 32 7.14 -15.68 -0.44
CA ILE A 32 6.48 -16.26 0.73
C ILE A 32 5.65 -17.44 0.25
N SER A 33 5.88 -18.60 0.87
CA SER A 33 5.08 -19.81 0.63
C SER A 33 3.94 -19.93 1.63
N THR A 34 2.89 -20.67 1.27
CA THR A 34 1.71 -20.90 2.12
C THR A 34 2.02 -21.67 3.41
N ASP A 35 3.12 -22.44 3.43
CA ASP A 35 3.63 -23.20 4.57
C ASP A 35 4.62 -22.40 5.45
N CYS A 36 4.91 -21.15 5.10
CA CYS A 36 5.79 -20.27 5.86
C CYS A 36 5.23 -20.04 7.27
N THR A 37 6.03 -20.32 8.30
CA THR A 37 5.62 -20.03 9.67
C THR A 37 5.88 -18.56 10.04
N PRO A 38 5.16 -17.98 11.02
CA PRO A 38 5.45 -16.62 11.48
C PRO A 38 6.91 -16.39 11.90
N GLU A 39 7.55 -17.39 12.49
CA GLU A 39 8.96 -17.32 12.89
C GLU A 39 9.90 -17.27 11.68
N GLN A 40 9.58 -17.99 10.60
CA GLN A 40 10.32 -17.92 9.34
C GLN A 40 10.06 -16.59 8.62
N PHE A 41 8.81 -16.14 8.64
CA PHE A 41 8.38 -14.89 8.02
C PHE A 41 9.11 -13.67 8.59
N LEU A 42 9.29 -13.63 9.91
CA LEU A 42 9.95 -12.52 10.61
C LEU A 42 11.49 -12.56 10.57
N GLN A 43 12.11 -13.49 9.85
CA GLN A 43 13.57 -13.52 9.71
C GLN A 43 14.07 -12.34 8.86
N PRO A 44 15.21 -11.70 9.21
CA PRO A 44 15.74 -10.55 8.46
C PRO A 44 15.88 -10.81 6.96
N ILE A 45 16.38 -11.99 6.58
CA ILE A 45 16.54 -12.40 5.18
C ILE A 45 15.19 -12.49 4.47
N LYS A 46 14.15 -13.02 5.13
CA LYS A 46 12.82 -13.20 4.56
C LYS A 46 12.12 -11.85 4.41
N LEU A 47 12.26 -10.96 5.39
CA LEU A 47 11.76 -9.59 5.32
C LEU A 47 12.45 -8.81 4.19
N TYR A 48 13.76 -8.94 4.02
CA TYR A 48 14.48 -8.29 2.92
C TYR A 48 14.01 -8.79 1.56
N GLN A 49 13.89 -10.11 1.39
CA GLN A 49 13.35 -10.72 0.18
C GLN A 49 11.93 -10.21 -0.12
N LEU A 50 11.08 -10.12 0.90
CA LEU A 50 9.72 -9.61 0.77
C LEU A 50 9.69 -8.14 0.34
N LEU A 51 10.51 -7.28 0.96
CA LEU A 51 10.57 -5.88 0.57
C LEU A 51 11.13 -5.73 -0.86
N ARG A 52 12.14 -6.49 -1.27
CA ARG A 52 12.63 -6.50 -2.68
C ARG A 52 11.53 -6.96 -3.65
N PHE A 53 10.72 -7.92 -3.22
CA PHE A 53 9.61 -8.43 -4.00
C PHE A 53 8.47 -7.42 -4.15
N LEU A 54 8.14 -6.64 -3.13
CA LEU A 54 7.03 -5.68 -3.15
C LEU A 54 7.43 -4.28 -3.66
N LEU A 55 8.59 -3.79 -3.26
CA LEU A 55 8.99 -2.39 -3.46
C LEU A 55 9.71 -2.18 -4.79
N TYR A 56 9.90 -0.91 -5.16
CA TYR A 56 10.59 -0.54 -6.39
C TYR A 56 12.10 -0.47 -6.18
N GLU A 57 12.88 -0.60 -7.27
CA GLU A 57 14.34 -0.53 -7.21
C GLU A 57 14.83 0.84 -6.71
N GLU A 58 14.10 1.92 -7.01
CA GLU A 58 14.45 3.26 -6.54
C GLU A 58 14.44 3.38 -5.01
N ASP A 59 13.63 2.56 -4.32
CA ASP A 59 13.55 2.55 -2.85
C ASP A 59 14.85 2.00 -2.23
N PHE A 60 15.61 1.19 -2.97
CA PHE A 60 16.90 0.62 -2.54
C PHE A 60 18.09 1.46 -3.00
N ASN A 61 18.01 2.09 -4.17
CA ASN A 61 19.11 2.90 -4.72
C ASN A 61 19.47 4.13 -3.88
N ASN A 62 18.51 4.66 -3.12
CA ASN A 62 18.72 5.79 -2.22
C ASN A 62 19.41 5.41 -0.91
N ILE A 63 19.64 4.12 -0.67
CA ILE A 63 20.43 3.64 0.45
C ILE A 63 21.88 3.73 -0.01
N ASN A 64 22.73 4.46 0.73
CA ASN A 64 24.16 4.69 0.45
C ASN A 64 25.04 3.40 0.51
N HIS A 65 24.54 2.27 -0.01
CA HIS A 65 25.19 0.99 -0.11
C HIS A 65 25.00 0.46 -1.52
N ASN A 66 26.09 0.04 -2.18
CA ASN A 66 25.99 -0.61 -3.49
C ASN A 66 25.09 -1.85 -3.38
N GLU A 67 24.15 -2.03 -4.31
CA GLU A 67 23.15 -3.12 -4.31
C GLU A 67 23.78 -4.51 -4.12
N MET A 68 24.91 -4.78 -4.79
CA MET A 68 25.69 -6.02 -4.68
C MET A 68 26.27 -6.28 -3.27
N GLN A 69 26.33 -5.27 -2.40
CA GLN A 69 26.72 -5.41 -0.99
C GLN A 69 25.52 -5.70 -0.09
N LEU A 70 24.32 -5.25 -0.46
CA LEU A 70 23.09 -5.53 0.30
C LEU A 70 22.76 -7.02 0.23
N ASP A 71 22.74 -7.61 -0.97
CA ASP A 71 22.45 -9.04 -1.14
C ASP A 71 23.44 -9.92 -0.36
N LYS A 72 24.72 -9.55 -0.32
CA LYS A 72 25.73 -10.29 0.46
C LYS A 72 25.45 -10.24 1.96
N LEU A 73 25.04 -9.08 2.48
CA LEU A 73 24.73 -8.91 3.90
C LEU A 73 23.61 -9.85 4.37
N PHE A 74 22.64 -10.14 3.50
CA PHE A 74 21.51 -11.02 3.80
C PHE A 74 21.73 -12.48 3.40
N ASN A 75 22.65 -12.80 2.49
CA ASN A 75 22.90 -14.16 1.99
C ASN A 75 24.05 -14.91 2.70
N GLU A 76 24.95 -14.23 3.41
CA GLU A 76 26.07 -14.87 4.10
C GLU A 76 25.63 -15.59 5.39
N GLY A 77 25.21 -16.84 5.22
CA GLY A 77 25.06 -17.85 6.27
C GLY A 77 26.05 -19.01 6.13
N GLY A 78 27.28 -18.75 5.65
CA GLY A 78 28.29 -19.78 5.36
C GLY A 78 29.57 -19.60 6.17
N GLU A 79 29.83 -20.55 7.07
CA GLU A 79 31.09 -20.80 7.79
C GLU A 79 31.37 -20.00 9.09
N THR A 80 30.86 -20.58 10.18
CA THR A 80 31.34 -20.46 11.55
C THR A 80 32.87 -20.54 11.68
N SER A 81 33.50 -19.56 12.34
CA SER A 81 34.52 -19.72 13.39
C SER A 81 35.00 -18.35 13.90
N GLN A 82 34.84 -18.05 15.20
CA GLN A 82 35.31 -16.84 15.94
C GLN A 82 34.40 -15.57 16.00
N PHE A 83 33.15 -15.63 15.56
CA PHE A 83 32.41 -14.44 15.10
C PHE A 83 31.39 -13.79 16.05
N GLN A 84 31.45 -13.99 17.37
CA GLN A 84 30.37 -13.50 18.26
C GLN A 84 30.29 -11.96 18.39
N ARG A 85 31.37 -11.22 18.11
CA ARG A 85 31.35 -9.73 18.03
C ARG A 85 31.03 -9.19 16.64
N VAL A 86 31.28 -9.95 15.57
CA VAL A 86 31.03 -9.51 14.19
C VAL A 86 29.59 -9.78 13.77
N LEU A 87 28.95 -10.83 14.33
CA LEU A 87 27.52 -11.12 14.13
C LEU A 87 26.60 -10.00 14.63
N SER A 88 26.95 -9.31 15.73
CA SER A 88 26.14 -8.18 16.23
C SER A 88 26.12 -7.03 15.23
N ASN A 89 27.25 -6.74 14.59
CA ASN A 89 27.35 -5.66 13.61
C ASN A 89 26.58 -5.99 12.33
N GLN A 90 26.56 -7.25 11.90
CA GLN A 90 25.81 -7.68 10.72
C GLN A 90 24.30 -7.60 10.97
N PHE A 91 23.83 -8.10 12.12
CA PHE A 91 22.41 -8.04 12.46
C PHE A 91 21.93 -6.59 12.58
N ASP A 92 22.62 -5.73 13.34
CA ASP A 92 22.23 -4.33 13.46
C ASP A 92 22.27 -3.61 12.09
N ALA A 93 23.21 -3.95 11.20
CA ALA A 93 23.23 -3.42 9.83
C ALA A 93 22.03 -3.89 8.98
N GLN A 94 21.62 -5.16 9.08
CA GLN A 94 20.43 -5.69 8.41
C GLN A 94 19.16 -4.96 8.87
N ILE A 95 19.01 -4.77 10.19
CA ILE A 95 17.91 -3.99 10.79
C ILE A 95 17.88 -2.57 10.25
N GLU A 96 19.03 -1.90 10.22
CA GLU A 96 19.17 -0.54 9.70
C GLU A 96 18.77 -0.44 8.22
N ILE A 97 19.13 -1.42 7.40
CA ILE A 97 18.72 -1.46 5.99
C ILE A 97 17.21 -1.65 5.87
N LEU A 98 16.61 -2.62 6.56
CA LEU A 98 15.16 -2.84 6.52
C LEU A 98 14.39 -1.56 6.88
N ARG A 99 14.84 -0.87 7.93
CA ARG A 99 14.30 0.43 8.34
C ARG A 99 14.44 1.48 7.23
N LYS A 100 15.65 1.69 6.70
CA LYS A 100 15.92 2.71 5.68
C LYS A 100 15.15 2.48 4.38
N VAL A 101 15.04 1.23 3.93
CA VAL A 101 14.24 0.86 2.74
C VAL A 101 12.81 1.33 2.93
N LEU A 102 12.22 0.98 4.08
CA LEU A 102 10.83 1.28 4.37
C LEU A 102 10.58 2.77 4.54
N ASP A 103 11.47 3.46 5.25
CA ASP A 103 11.44 4.92 5.41
C ASP A 103 11.55 5.63 4.06
N THR A 104 12.44 5.16 3.18
CA THR A 104 12.60 5.70 1.82
C THR A 104 11.35 5.49 0.99
N HIS A 105 10.79 4.27 1.00
CA HIS A 105 9.59 3.95 0.25
C HIS A 105 8.43 4.87 0.65
N PHE A 106 8.17 5.00 1.95
CA PHE A 106 7.11 5.88 2.41
C PHE A 106 7.41 7.35 2.17
N SER A 107 8.65 7.82 2.35
CA SER A 107 8.99 9.23 2.08
C SER A 107 8.88 9.62 0.60
N THR A 108 9.07 8.67 -0.32
CA THR A 108 9.05 8.93 -1.77
C THR A 108 7.69 8.70 -2.41
N ARG A 109 6.90 7.76 -1.90
CA ARG A 109 5.62 7.35 -2.51
C ARG A 109 4.40 7.87 -1.78
N ILE A 110 4.55 8.28 -0.53
CA ILE A 110 3.47 8.91 0.23
C ILE A 110 3.74 10.40 0.25
N ASP A 111 3.02 11.13 -0.61
CA ASP A 111 3.05 12.59 -0.57
C ASP A 111 2.65 13.06 0.84
N ILE A 112 3.49 13.94 1.41
CA ILE A 112 3.43 14.43 2.80
C ILE A 112 2.17 15.28 3.08
N CYS A 113 1.23 15.38 2.14
CA CYS A 113 0.13 16.35 2.16
C CYS A 113 -1.07 15.96 3.06
N SER A 114 -0.98 14.92 3.89
CA SER A 114 -1.95 14.72 4.95
C SER A 114 -1.27 14.25 6.24
N ASP A 115 -1.54 14.96 7.34
CA ASP A 115 -1.13 14.58 8.72
C ASP A 115 -1.57 13.13 9.08
N TYR A 116 -2.52 12.58 8.33
CA TYR A 116 -2.95 11.19 8.29
C TYR A 116 -1.83 10.17 7.98
N ASN A 117 -0.94 10.48 7.04
CA ASN A 117 0.18 9.60 6.70
C ASN A 117 1.25 9.53 7.79
N ARG A 118 1.28 10.52 8.69
CA ARG A 118 2.25 10.63 9.78
C ARG A 118 1.97 9.65 10.93
N GLN A 119 0.73 9.19 11.11
CA GLN A 119 0.39 8.20 12.15
C GLN A 119 0.68 6.75 11.71
N LEU A 120 0.65 6.45 10.41
CA LEU A 120 1.09 5.16 9.85
C LEU A 120 2.59 5.11 9.56
N ALA A 121 3.25 6.28 9.53
CA ALA A 121 4.69 6.43 9.63
C ALA A 121 5.20 6.22 11.07
N GLU A 122 4.45 5.53 11.94
CA GLU A 122 5.07 4.91 13.10
C GLU A 122 6.12 3.92 12.58
N ILE A 123 7.38 4.27 12.80
CA ILE A 123 8.53 3.49 12.37
C ILE A 123 8.46 2.15 13.09
N VAL A 124 8.42 1.06 12.33
CA VAL A 124 8.50 -0.30 12.89
C VAL A 124 9.87 -0.46 13.54
N ASP A 125 9.87 -0.84 14.82
CA ASP A 125 11.09 -1.21 15.50
C ASP A 125 11.46 -2.65 15.10
N PHE A 126 12.19 -2.77 14.00
CA PHE A 126 12.63 -4.06 13.45
C PHE A 126 13.45 -4.88 14.47
N LYS A 127 14.15 -4.23 15.41
CA LYS A 127 14.88 -4.95 16.45
C LYS A 127 13.93 -5.65 17.40
N LYS A 128 12.86 -4.96 17.82
CA LYS A 128 11.80 -5.57 18.64
C LYS A 128 10.95 -6.58 17.88
N LEU A 129 10.63 -6.28 16.63
CA LEU A 129 9.91 -7.19 15.73
C LEU A 129 10.64 -8.53 15.62
N ILE A 130 11.94 -8.51 15.34
CA ILE A 130 12.70 -9.73 15.00
C ILE A 130 13.23 -10.44 16.25
N LEU A 131 13.80 -9.72 17.23
CA LEU A 131 14.41 -10.39 18.39
C LEU A 131 13.40 -10.79 19.45
N PHE A 132 12.34 -10.01 19.62
CA PHE A 132 11.37 -10.21 20.70
C PHE A 132 10.00 -10.69 20.20
N HIS A 133 9.79 -10.75 18.88
CA HIS A 133 8.48 -11.00 18.27
C HIS A 133 7.41 -10.13 18.95
N ASP A 134 7.75 -8.86 19.20
CA ASP A 134 6.87 -7.95 19.93
C ASP A 134 5.55 -7.79 19.16
N LYS A 135 4.44 -8.13 19.83
CA LYS A 135 3.13 -8.20 19.19
C LYS A 135 2.67 -6.88 18.60
N PHE A 136 3.07 -5.74 19.18
CA PHE A 136 2.69 -4.43 18.69
C PHE A 136 3.47 -4.11 17.43
N GLU A 137 4.77 -4.42 17.41
CA GLU A 137 5.59 -4.26 16.21
C GLU A 137 5.17 -5.22 15.09
N VAL A 138 4.81 -6.48 15.40
CA VAL A 138 4.27 -7.43 14.41
C VAL A 138 3.00 -6.88 13.78
N LYS A 139 2.06 -6.42 14.61
CA LYS A 139 0.81 -5.82 14.13
C LYS A 139 1.08 -4.59 13.26
N ARG A 140 1.94 -3.68 13.71
CA ARG A 140 2.33 -2.47 12.97
C ARG A 140 2.97 -2.80 11.63
N PHE A 141 3.88 -3.77 11.61
CA PHE A 141 4.50 -4.25 10.38
C PHE A 141 3.47 -4.87 9.42
N CYS A 142 2.54 -5.70 9.92
CA CYS A 142 1.45 -6.25 9.11
C CYS A 142 0.58 -5.14 8.51
N GLN A 143 0.24 -4.10 9.28
CA GLN A 143 -0.53 -2.95 8.80
C GLN A 143 0.21 -2.20 7.67
N GLN A 144 1.52 -2.03 7.80
CA GLN A 144 2.35 -1.45 6.75
C GLN A 144 2.42 -2.33 5.51
N LEU A 145 2.52 -3.66 5.66
CA LEU A 145 2.48 -4.59 4.55
C LEU A 145 1.14 -4.57 3.81
N VAL A 146 0.02 -4.43 4.51
CA VAL A 146 -1.29 -4.23 3.85
C VAL A 146 -1.24 -2.95 3.02
N LYS A 147 -0.82 -1.83 3.60
CA LYS A 147 -0.73 -0.54 2.89
C LYS A 147 0.15 -0.63 1.64
N ILE A 148 1.33 -1.23 1.79
CA ILE A 148 2.27 -1.45 0.69
C ILE A 148 1.63 -2.35 -0.37
N GLY A 149 1.13 -3.51 0.04
CA GLY A 149 0.57 -4.51 -0.84
C GLY A 149 -0.69 -4.05 -1.56
N THR A 150 -1.46 -3.10 -1.03
CA THR A 150 -2.71 -2.62 -1.68
C THR A 150 -2.57 -1.28 -2.39
N TYR A 151 -1.60 -0.42 -2.02
CA TYR A 151 -1.57 0.96 -2.51
C TYR A 151 -0.24 1.36 -3.14
N THR A 152 0.89 1.11 -2.48
CA THR A 152 2.16 1.76 -2.86
C THR A 152 3.17 0.83 -3.51
N SER A 153 2.98 -0.49 -3.46
CA SER A 153 3.88 -1.47 -4.10
C SER A 153 3.71 -1.55 -5.61
N LYS A 154 4.68 -2.16 -6.30
CA LYS A 154 4.57 -2.50 -7.73
C LYS A 154 3.54 -3.61 -8.02
N LEU A 155 3.06 -4.28 -6.99
CA LEU A 155 2.08 -5.37 -7.06
C LEU A 155 0.73 -4.96 -6.42
N SER A 156 0.46 -3.66 -6.29
CA SER A 156 -0.74 -3.15 -5.61
C SER A 156 -2.06 -3.69 -6.20
N THR A 157 -2.15 -3.75 -7.53
CA THR A 157 -3.30 -4.35 -8.22
C THR A 157 -3.48 -5.83 -7.87
N PHE A 158 -2.39 -6.58 -7.77
CA PHE A 158 -2.43 -7.98 -7.32
C PHE A 158 -2.83 -8.08 -5.85
N GLY A 159 -2.31 -7.21 -4.99
CA GLY A 159 -2.70 -7.20 -3.59
C GLY A 159 -4.17 -6.91 -3.38
N LEU A 160 -4.79 -6.03 -4.19
CA LEU A 160 -6.23 -5.77 -4.12
C LEU A 160 -7.05 -6.97 -4.60
N THR A 161 -6.70 -7.54 -5.75
CA THR A 161 -7.46 -8.65 -6.37
C THR A 161 -7.28 -9.97 -5.62
N SER A 162 -6.10 -10.23 -5.06
CA SER A 162 -5.81 -11.48 -4.33
C SER A 162 -6.58 -11.64 -3.02
N LEU A 163 -7.12 -10.55 -2.47
CA LEU A 163 -7.96 -10.61 -1.27
C LEU A 163 -9.22 -11.46 -1.49
N GLU A 164 -9.76 -11.48 -2.70
CA GLU A 164 -10.98 -12.24 -3.03
C GLU A 164 -10.78 -13.77 -2.93
N PHE A 165 -9.52 -14.24 -3.01
CA PHE A 165 -9.20 -15.67 -2.93
C PHE A 165 -8.91 -16.15 -1.51
N LEU A 166 -8.86 -15.23 -0.53
CA LEU A 166 -8.68 -15.60 0.87
C LEU A 166 -9.97 -16.15 1.46
N ILE A 167 -9.83 -16.92 2.54
CA ILE A 167 -10.99 -17.31 3.36
C ILE A 167 -11.58 -16.10 4.09
N ASP A 168 -12.87 -16.13 4.39
CA ASP A 168 -13.59 -15.02 5.01
C ASP A 168 -12.92 -14.50 6.29
N GLU A 169 -12.36 -15.37 7.13
CA GLU A 169 -11.65 -14.95 8.36
C GLU A 169 -10.44 -14.06 8.04
N ASP A 170 -9.62 -14.45 7.07
CA ASP A 170 -8.41 -13.72 6.66
C ASP A 170 -8.79 -12.41 5.94
N GLN A 171 -9.81 -12.47 5.07
CA GLN A 171 -10.36 -11.28 4.42
C GLN A 171 -10.82 -10.25 5.45
N ASN A 172 -11.57 -10.67 6.47
CA ASN A 172 -12.09 -9.77 7.50
C ASN A 172 -10.97 -9.12 8.33
N LEU A 173 -9.89 -9.86 8.64
CA LEU A 173 -8.74 -9.32 9.36
C LEU A 173 -8.02 -8.23 8.56
N ILE A 174 -7.82 -8.46 7.26
CA ILE A 174 -7.13 -7.50 6.38
C ILE A 174 -8.03 -6.31 6.04
N ASN A 175 -9.31 -6.54 5.72
CA ASN A 175 -10.28 -5.49 5.45
C ASN A 175 -10.46 -4.57 6.66
N LYS A 176 -10.46 -5.10 7.89
CA LYS A 176 -10.50 -4.27 9.10
C LYS A 176 -9.34 -3.28 9.17
N ILE A 177 -8.13 -3.67 8.76
CA ILE A 177 -6.98 -2.76 8.69
C ILE A 177 -7.19 -1.71 7.59
N ARG A 178 -7.67 -2.13 6.43
CA ARG A 178 -7.96 -1.25 5.29
C ARG A 178 -9.06 -0.24 5.60
N ASP A 179 -10.09 -0.65 6.33
CA ASP A 179 -11.21 0.20 6.72
C ASP A 179 -10.77 1.17 7.82
N GLN A 180 -9.94 0.74 8.78
CA GLN A 180 -9.28 1.64 9.74
C GLN A 180 -8.41 2.69 9.04
N GLN A 181 -7.78 2.32 7.92
CA GLN A 181 -7.09 3.29 7.08
C GLN A 181 -8.11 4.26 6.47
N ARG A 182 -9.22 3.81 5.87
CA ARG A 182 -10.21 4.70 5.22
C ARG A 182 -11.00 5.61 6.17
N THR A 183 -11.42 5.13 7.34
CA THR A 183 -12.28 5.91 8.26
C THR A 183 -11.56 7.12 8.85
N ASN A 184 -10.24 7.07 8.90
CA ASN A 184 -9.42 8.18 9.36
C ASN A 184 -9.21 9.26 8.26
N ASP A 185 -9.65 9.01 7.02
CA ASP A 185 -9.59 9.98 5.90
C ASP A 185 -10.80 10.94 5.87
N SER A 186 -11.94 10.58 6.47
CA SER A 186 -13.22 11.27 6.23
C SER A 186 -13.54 12.44 7.16
N GLU A 187 -12.76 12.70 8.21
CA GLU A 187 -13.11 13.72 9.21
C GLU A 187 -12.43 15.10 9.02
N GLU A 188 -11.46 15.27 8.11
CA GLU A 188 -10.71 16.55 7.99
C GLU A 188 -10.39 16.99 6.54
N CYS A 189 -11.40 17.11 5.66
CA CYS A 189 -11.24 17.84 4.39
C CYS A 189 -12.39 18.83 4.13
N PRO A 190 -12.20 20.15 4.36
CA PRO A 190 -13.17 21.16 3.98
C PRO A 190 -13.00 21.53 2.49
N PHE A 191 -13.89 21.01 1.63
CA PHE A 191 -13.92 21.34 0.19
C PHE A 191 -14.41 22.79 -0.06
N LEU A 192 -13.81 23.49 -1.04
CA LEU A 192 -14.28 24.78 -1.56
C LEU A 192 -14.88 24.63 -2.99
N PRO A 193 -15.87 25.45 -3.41
CA PRO A 193 -16.60 25.30 -4.68
C PRO A 193 -16.01 26.12 -5.85
N ILE A 194 -16.14 25.60 -7.09
CA ILE A 194 -15.59 26.19 -8.33
C ILE A 194 -16.68 26.61 -9.31
N ASP A 195 -16.94 27.92 -9.36
CA ASP A 195 -17.48 28.60 -10.53
C ASP A 195 -16.33 29.45 -11.13
N LYS A 196 -15.81 29.14 -12.32
CA LYS A 196 -16.04 29.96 -13.54
C LYS A 196 -15.65 29.22 -14.82
N ALA A 197 -16.61 28.66 -15.55
CA ALA A 197 -16.38 28.13 -16.89
C ALA A 197 -15.75 29.19 -17.81
N LEU A 198 -14.98 28.76 -18.81
CA LEU A 198 -14.86 29.45 -20.09
C LEU A 198 -14.94 28.42 -21.24
N PRO A 199 -15.40 28.86 -22.42
CA PRO A 199 -16.36 28.11 -23.22
C PRO A 199 -15.68 27.35 -24.36
N PHE A 200 -16.22 26.17 -24.70
CA PHE A 200 -16.02 25.61 -26.03
C PHE A 200 -17.34 25.62 -26.79
N THR A 201 -17.29 26.35 -27.90
CA THR A 201 -18.36 26.56 -28.87
C THR A 201 -18.81 25.26 -29.50
N ALA A 202 -20.13 25.09 -29.55
CA ALA A 202 -20.82 24.11 -30.36
C ALA A 202 -20.33 24.14 -31.82
N ASN A 203 -19.91 22.98 -32.31
CA ASN A 203 -20.26 22.49 -33.64
C ASN A 203 -19.73 21.06 -33.81
N SER A 204 -20.63 20.08 -33.77
CA SER A 204 -20.74 19.04 -34.80
C SER A 204 -21.94 18.13 -34.53
N LYS A 205 -23.04 18.47 -35.22
CA LYS A 205 -24.01 17.53 -35.81
C LYS A 205 -24.60 16.46 -34.90
N SER A 206 -25.75 16.83 -34.34
CA SER A 206 -27.00 16.07 -34.41
C SER A 206 -26.94 14.88 -35.38
N LEU A 207 -26.97 13.68 -34.82
CA LEU A 207 -27.52 12.50 -35.45
C LEU A 207 -28.73 12.09 -34.61
N VAL A 208 -29.89 12.56 -35.05
CA VAL A 208 -31.20 12.04 -34.66
C VAL A 208 -31.21 10.56 -35.03
N ILE A 209 -31.21 9.67 -34.05
CA ILE A 209 -31.67 8.29 -34.22
C ILE A 209 -33.00 8.18 -33.48
N ASP A 210 -34.04 8.29 -34.29
CA ASP A 210 -35.44 8.04 -34.00
C ASP A 210 -35.59 6.59 -33.50
N SER A 211 -36.13 6.42 -32.30
CA SER A 211 -36.49 5.11 -31.74
C SER A 211 -37.92 5.15 -31.20
N SER A 212 -38.85 5.30 -32.14
CA SER A 212 -40.22 4.88 -31.91
C SER A 212 -40.35 3.36 -32.02
N LYS A 213 -40.91 2.75 -30.97
CA LYS A 213 -41.53 1.41 -30.91
C LYS A 213 -40.62 0.20 -31.15
N PHE A 214 -40.32 -0.54 -30.07
CA PHE A 214 -40.52 -1.99 -30.09
C PHE A 214 -40.87 -2.49 -28.68
N ASP A 215 -41.99 -3.17 -28.62
CA ASP A 215 -42.52 -3.88 -27.46
C ASP A 215 -42.12 -5.36 -27.60
N SER A 216 -42.09 -6.09 -26.48
CA SER A 216 -42.02 -7.56 -26.34
C SER A 216 -40.67 -8.24 -25.97
N SER A 217 -40.69 -8.79 -24.75
CA SER A 217 -40.29 -10.17 -24.38
C SER A 217 -38.81 -10.52 -24.10
N ARG A 218 -38.46 -10.50 -22.80
CA ARG A 218 -37.98 -11.62 -21.96
C ARG A 218 -36.96 -12.61 -22.57
N SER A 219 -35.69 -12.51 -22.16
CA SER A 219 -34.86 -13.65 -21.72
C SER A 219 -33.54 -13.20 -21.06
N VAL A 220 -33.24 -13.87 -19.95
CA VAL A 220 -31.97 -14.03 -19.20
C VAL A 220 -30.69 -13.83 -20.02
N GLU A 221 -29.73 -13.03 -19.50
CA GLU A 221 -28.28 -13.30 -19.52
C GLU A 221 -27.47 -12.17 -18.84
N GLU A 222 -26.51 -12.58 -18.00
CA GLU A 222 -25.32 -11.87 -17.46
C GLU A 222 -25.40 -10.36 -17.20
N GLU A 223 -25.60 -9.98 -15.91
CA GLU A 223 -25.33 -8.61 -15.43
C GLU A 223 -23.81 -8.38 -15.36
N GLY A 224 -23.21 -8.13 -16.53
CA GLY A 224 -22.03 -7.29 -16.61
C GLY A 224 -22.42 -5.90 -16.08
N TYR A 225 -21.65 -5.36 -15.13
CA TYR A 225 -21.78 -3.98 -14.69
C TYR A 225 -21.44 -3.06 -15.88
N TYR A 226 -22.42 -2.80 -16.74
CA TYR A 226 -22.34 -1.74 -17.72
C TYR A 226 -22.53 -0.42 -16.96
N ILE A 227 -21.43 0.31 -16.81
CA ILE A 227 -21.45 1.69 -16.30
C ILE A 227 -22.45 2.45 -17.18
N GLN A 228 -23.48 3.00 -16.56
CA GLN A 228 -24.53 3.71 -17.27
C GLN A 228 -23.93 4.97 -17.91
N GLU A 229 -24.39 5.35 -19.10
CA GLU A 229 -23.82 6.50 -19.82
C GLU A 229 -23.91 7.79 -18.99
N ASP A 230 -24.94 7.90 -18.15
CA ASP A 230 -25.13 8.97 -17.16
C ASP A 230 -24.04 8.99 -16.08
N GLU A 231 -23.48 7.83 -15.71
CA GLU A 231 -22.41 7.70 -14.72
C GLU A 231 -21.05 8.06 -15.33
N ILE A 232 -20.84 7.76 -16.61
CA ILE A 232 -19.68 8.23 -17.38
C ILE A 232 -19.73 9.75 -17.57
N GLU A 233 -20.91 10.30 -17.86
CA GLU A 233 -21.13 11.74 -17.98
C GLU A 233 -20.90 12.46 -16.65
N ALA A 234 -21.34 11.85 -15.54
CA ALA A 234 -21.07 12.37 -14.19
C ALA A 234 -19.57 12.40 -13.87
N ILE A 235 -18.81 11.36 -14.22
CA ILE A 235 -17.36 11.29 -14.00
C ILE A 235 -16.62 12.30 -14.88
N HIS A 236 -17.03 12.47 -16.15
CA HIS A 236 -16.43 13.47 -17.02
C HIS A 236 -16.69 14.89 -16.54
N TRP A 237 -17.90 15.14 -16.03
CA TRP A 237 -18.22 16.41 -15.40
C TRP A 237 -17.34 16.66 -14.17
N GLU A 238 -17.20 15.65 -13.30
CA GLU A 238 -16.38 15.73 -12.08
C GLU A 238 -14.90 16.01 -12.39
N ASN A 239 -14.33 15.31 -13.38
CA ASN A 239 -12.94 15.54 -13.82
C ASN A 239 -12.74 16.93 -14.42
N ALA A 240 -13.68 17.44 -15.22
CA ALA A 240 -13.61 18.78 -15.77
C ALA A 240 -13.65 19.87 -14.68
N VAL A 241 -14.34 19.60 -13.58
CA VAL A 241 -14.35 20.46 -12.40
C VAL A 241 -12.98 20.43 -11.70
N PHE A 242 -12.38 19.26 -11.51
CA PHE A 242 -11.07 19.13 -10.86
C PHE A 242 -9.92 19.76 -11.67
N GLU A 243 -9.87 19.54 -12.98
CA GLU A 243 -8.82 20.12 -13.84
C GLU A 243 -8.79 21.64 -13.74
N LYS A 244 -9.97 22.26 -13.69
CA LYS A 244 -10.14 23.69 -13.58
C LYS A 244 -9.66 24.24 -12.23
N VAL A 245 -9.88 23.51 -11.13
CA VAL A 245 -9.30 23.83 -9.81
C VAL A 245 -7.79 23.87 -9.90
N ILE A 246 -7.21 22.81 -10.45
CA ILE A 246 -5.76 22.63 -10.53
C ILE A 246 -5.15 23.75 -11.36
N TYR A 247 -5.77 24.11 -12.48
CA TYR A 247 -5.33 25.23 -13.32
C TYR A 247 -5.36 26.58 -12.60
N ASP A 248 -6.40 26.86 -11.82
CA ASP A 248 -6.51 28.12 -11.09
C ASP A 248 -5.47 28.21 -9.95
N ILE A 249 -5.22 27.11 -9.22
CA ILE A 249 -4.18 27.03 -8.19
C ILE A 249 -2.78 27.18 -8.80
N ALA A 250 -2.49 26.46 -9.88
CA ALA A 250 -1.21 26.54 -10.57
C ALA A 250 -0.94 27.95 -11.12
N ARG A 251 -1.97 28.69 -11.55
CA ARG A 251 -1.85 30.08 -12.01
C ARG A 251 -1.51 31.03 -10.85
N GLU A 252 -2.15 30.89 -9.70
CA GLU A 252 -1.84 31.74 -8.53
C GLU A 252 -0.42 31.50 -7.99
N MET A 253 0.05 30.26 -8.01
CA MET A 253 1.41 29.92 -7.60
C MET A 253 2.49 30.49 -8.54
N ASN A 254 2.15 30.82 -9.79
CA ASN A 254 3.05 31.42 -10.78
C ASN A 254 3.04 32.96 -10.79
N ILE A 255 2.25 33.63 -9.95
CA ILE A 255 2.19 35.11 -9.84
C ILE A 255 2.59 35.55 -8.42
N ARG A 256 3.87 35.41 -8.08
CA ARG A 256 4.52 36.28 -7.08
C ARG A 256 5.91 36.71 -7.58
N PRO A 257 6.02 37.72 -8.46
CA PRO A 257 7.24 38.50 -8.48
C PRO A 257 7.26 39.36 -7.21
N TYR A 258 8.39 39.30 -6.50
CA TYR A 258 8.79 40.25 -5.47
C TYR A 258 8.29 41.68 -5.81
N GLN A 259 7.41 42.22 -4.97
CA GLN A 259 7.25 43.67 -4.88
C GLN A 259 7.83 44.11 -3.52
N ASN A 260 9.12 44.44 -3.57
CA ASN A 260 9.72 45.40 -2.66
C ASN A 260 9.10 46.76 -2.94
N HIS A 261 8.51 47.39 -1.92
CA HIS A 261 8.83 48.76 -1.48
C HIS A 261 8.19 49.04 -0.13
#